data_AF-A0A0J8VHX1-F1
#
_entry.id   AF-A0A0J8VHX1-F1
#
_cell.length_a   1.000
_cell.length_b   1.000
_cell.length_c   1.000
_cell.angle_alpha   90.00
_cell.angle_beta   90.00
_cell.angle_gamma   90.00
#
_symmetry.space_group_name_H-M   'P 1'
#
loop_
_entity.id
_entity.type
_entity.pdbx_description
1 polymer ?
#
loop_
_entity_poly.entity_id
_entity_poly.type
_entity_poly.pdbx_seq_one_letter_code
_entity_poly.pdbx_strand_id
1 'polypeptide(L)'
;MSFKEEYFTYLSGFGKYEKRSMFGGMGVFINGAMYAIITNKSLFLRGGDALDDRLKQLGCAKFKHIKRSTTAIVNYYDITPLFNESRELSNELVEHSIQIARQDKVEKAADKNKRIRDLPNMRLTLERMVKKAGVNDVTSFMELGASEVFCKVRQVHGQDLDIKLLWMFAGAVQGCHWTLLNDDQKSSLLSAVN
;
A
#
# COMPACT_ATOMS: atom_id res chain seq x y z
N MET A 1 2.16 6.76 33.19
CA MET A 1 2.52 6.36 31.81
C MET A 1 1.22 6.06 31.09
N SER A 2 1.00 6.63 29.91
CA SER A 2 -0.20 6.32 29.11
C SER A 2 -0.09 4.92 28.51
N PHE A 3 -1.22 4.21 28.30
CA PHE A 3 -1.24 2.90 27.62
C PHE A 3 -0.43 2.90 26.31
N LYS A 4 -0.54 4.01 25.57
CA LYS A 4 0.18 4.23 24.33
C LYS A 4 1.71 4.24 24.51
N GLU A 5 2.22 4.87 25.58
CA GLU A 5 3.66 4.87 25.89
C GLU A 5 4.15 3.48 26.29
N GLU A 6 3.36 2.74 27.07
CA GLU A 6 3.68 1.37 27.47
C GLU A 6 3.86 0.46 26.25
N TYR A 7 2.92 0.52 25.29
CA TYR A 7 3.05 -0.24 24.04
C TYR A 7 4.29 0.15 23.24
N PHE A 8 4.65 1.44 23.19
CA PHE A 8 5.87 1.86 22.50
C PHE A 8 7.15 1.39 23.19
N THR A 9 7.18 1.39 24.52
CA THR A 9 8.30 0.87 25.29
C THR A 9 8.41 -0.64 25.09
N TYR A 10 7.30 -1.37 25.16
CA TYR A 10 7.26 -2.80 24.88
C TYR A 10 7.81 -3.13 23.49
N LEU A 11 7.28 -2.47 22.44
CA LEU A 11 7.68 -2.72 21.06
C LEU A 11 9.14 -2.34 20.78
N SER A 12 9.78 -1.52 21.61
CA SER A 12 11.20 -1.18 21.45
C SER A 12 12.13 -2.38 21.69
N GLY A 13 11.65 -3.40 22.42
CA GLY A 13 12.39 -4.65 22.66
C GLY A 13 12.61 -5.50 21.41
N PHE A 14 11.82 -5.29 20.34
CA PHE A 14 11.91 -6.04 19.08
C PHE A 14 12.77 -5.33 18.02
N GLY A 15 13.36 -4.19 18.39
CA GLY A 15 14.27 -3.41 17.55
C GLY A 15 13.81 -1.98 17.32
N LYS A 16 14.67 -1.22 16.65
CA LYS A 16 14.41 0.18 16.30
C LYS A 16 13.23 0.27 15.34
N TYR A 17 12.26 1.12 15.67
CA TYR A 17 11.07 1.33 14.87
C TYR A 17 10.90 2.78 14.40
N GLU A 18 10.06 2.98 13.39
CA GLU A 18 9.55 4.27 12.94
C GLU A 18 8.06 4.38 13.27
N LYS A 19 7.56 5.62 13.47
CA LYS A 19 6.15 5.91 13.75
C LYS A 19 5.57 6.77 12.63
N ARG A 20 4.37 6.45 12.13
CA ARG A 20 3.62 7.27 11.15
C ARG A 20 2.12 7.28 11.46
N SER A 21 1.43 8.38 11.17
CA SER A 21 -0.03 8.42 11.30
C SER A 21 -0.67 7.50 10.26
N MET A 22 -1.43 6.49 10.71
CA MET A 22 -2.03 5.46 9.85
C MET A 22 -3.40 5.07 10.39
N PHE A 23 -4.43 5.13 9.55
CA PHE A 23 -5.78 4.65 9.87
C PHE A 23 -6.41 5.26 11.14
N GLY A 24 -6.11 6.53 11.43
CA GLY A 24 -6.58 7.21 12.64
C GLY A 24 -5.80 6.84 13.93
N GLY A 25 -4.81 5.96 13.83
CA GLY A 25 -3.88 5.61 14.90
C GLY A 25 -2.42 5.89 14.52
N MET A 26 -1.49 5.29 15.26
CA MET A 26 -0.06 5.37 15.02
C MET A 26 0.45 4.02 14.50
N GLY A 27 0.80 3.97 13.22
CA GLY A 27 1.46 2.82 12.63
C GLY A 27 2.90 2.72 13.08
N VAL A 28 3.35 1.50 13.39
CA VAL A 28 4.70 1.17 13.81
C VAL A 28 5.37 0.32 12.73
N PHE A 29 6.59 0.70 12.37
CA PHE A 29 7.33 0.13 11.25
C PHE A 29 8.72 -0.29 11.70
N ILE A 30 9.23 -1.37 11.12
CA ILE A 30 10.64 -1.77 11.24
C ILE A 30 11.27 -1.77 9.85
N ASN A 31 12.30 -0.95 9.63
CA ASN A 31 12.90 -0.73 8.31
C ASN A 31 11.83 -0.46 7.23
N GLY A 32 10.87 0.43 7.49
CA GLY A 32 9.74 0.72 6.59
C GLY A 32 8.69 -0.39 6.42
N ALA A 33 8.79 -1.52 7.11
CA ALA A 33 7.76 -2.58 7.11
C ALA A 33 6.79 -2.39 8.28
N MET A 34 5.52 -2.07 8.00
CA MET A 34 4.49 -1.85 9.02
C MET A 34 4.03 -3.17 9.64
N TYR A 35 4.14 -3.31 10.96
CA TYR A 35 3.78 -4.53 11.68
C TYR A 35 2.78 -4.30 12.82
N ALA A 36 2.57 -3.05 13.26
CA ALA A 36 1.59 -2.76 14.30
C ALA A 36 0.85 -1.43 14.09
N ILE A 37 -0.31 -1.31 14.71
CA ILE A 37 -1.06 -0.06 14.90
C ILE A 37 -1.26 0.12 16.40
N ILE A 38 -0.92 1.28 16.91
CA ILE A 38 -1.23 1.69 18.28
C ILE A 38 -2.28 2.80 18.24
N THR A 39 -3.36 2.60 18.99
CA THR A 39 -4.35 3.63 19.29
C THR A 39 -4.17 4.12 20.73
N ASN A 40 -5.11 4.92 21.25
CA ASN A 40 -5.01 5.39 22.64
C ASN A 40 -5.14 4.26 23.68
N LYS A 41 -5.77 3.14 23.32
CA LYS A 41 -6.08 2.04 24.26
C LYS A 41 -5.73 0.65 23.76
N SER A 42 -5.47 0.49 22.46
CA SER A 42 -5.30 -0.83 21.86
C SER A 42 -4.02 -0.93 21.04
N LEU A 43 -3.41 -2.11 21.11
CA LEU A 43 -2.28 -2.55 20.30
C LEU A 43 -2.77 -3.60 19.29
N PHE A 44 -2.58 -3.33 18.01
CA PHE A 44 -2.96 -4.23 16.94
C PHE A 44 -1.72 -4.73 16.19
N LEU A 45 -1.68 -6.01 15.86
CA LEU A 45 -0.61 -6.61 15.05
C LEU A 45 -1.10 -6.96 13.66
N ARG A 46 -0.23 -6.78 12.67
CA ARG A 46 -0.46 -7.24 11.30
C ARG A 46 -0.60 -8.75 11.29
N GLY A 47 -1.68 -9.25 10.71
CA GLY A 47 -1.80 -10.66 10.36
C GLY A 47 -1.32 -10.95 8.94
N GLY A 48 -1.26 -12.23 8.60
CA GLY A 48 -0.89 -12.76 7.30
C GLY A 48 -0.64 -14.27 7.40
N ASP A 49 -0.87 -14.98 6.30
CA ASP A 49 -0.66 -16.44 6.23
C ASP A 49 -1.30 -17.18 7.42
N ALA A 50 -0.58 -18.12 8.03
CA ALA A 50 -1.03 -18.89 9.19
C ALA A 50 -1.28 -18.04 10.45
N LEU A 51 -0.70 -16.83 10.54
CA LEU A 51 -0.91 -15.95 11.70
C LEU A 51 -2.35 -15.41 11.74
N ASP A 52 -3.01 -15.26 10.59
CA ASP A 52 -4.42 -14.85 10.54
C ASP A 52 -5.32 -15.82 11.32
N ASP A 53 -5.15 -17.12 11.09
CA ASP A 53 -5.99 -18.12 11.72
C ASP A 53 -5.65 -18.29 13.20
N ARG A 54 -4.37 -18.18 13.56
CA ARG A 54 -3.95 -18.18 14.96
C ARG A 54 -4.52 -17.00 15.74
N LEU A 55 -4.46 -15.78 15.19
CA LEU A 55 -5.03 -14.60 15.83
C LEU A 55 -6.56 -14.71 15.98
N LYS A 56 -7.25 -15.28 15.00
CA LYS A 56 -8.70 -15.55 15.11
C LYS A 56 -9.02 -16.58 16.19
N GLN A 57 -8.25 -17.67 16.27
CA GLN A 57 -8.43 -18.71 17.30
C GLN A 57 -8.18 -18.17 18.71
N LEU A 58 -7.26 -17.21 18.84
CA LEU A 58 -7.00 -16.48 20.09
C LEU A 58 -8.05 -15.39 20.40
N GLY A 59 -9.09 -15.24 19.57
CA GLY A 59 -10.17 -14.29 19.78
C GLY A 59 -9.83 -12.83 19.43
N CYS A 60 -8.70 -12.57 18.77
CA CYS A 60 -8.29 -11.23 18.40
C CYS A 60 -9.20 -10.67 17.29
N ALA A 61 -9.78 -9.49 17.51
CA ALA A 61 -10.67 -8.85 16.54
C ALA A 61 -9.90 -8.00 15.54
N LYS A 62 -10.34 -7.97 14.26
CA LYS A 62 -9.73 -7.12 13.23
C LYS A 62 -9.98 -5.62 13.48
N PHE A 63 -9.00 -4.80 13.16
CA PHE A 63 -9.05 -3.35 13.19
C PHE A 63 -10.04 -2.84 12.14
N LYS A 64 -10.97 -2.00 12.60
CA LYS A 64 -11.98 -1.34 11.78
C LYS A 64 -11.66 0.15 11.69
N HIS A 65 -11.25 0.60 10.52
CA HIS A 65 -11.04 2.01 10.26
C HIS A 65 -12.34 2.63 9.73
N ILE A 66 -13.00 3.42 10.56
CA ILE A 66 -14.25 4.09 10.22
C ILE A 66 -13.93 5.44 9.55
N LYS A 67 -14.37 5.61 8.31
CA LYS A 67 -14.42 6.88 7.59
C LYS A 67 -15.87 7.36 7.50
N ARG A 68 -16.07 8.65 7.22
CA ARG A 68 -17.39 9.33 7.22
C ARG A 68 -18.54 8.54 6.58
N SER A 69 -18.28 7.80 5.50
CA SER A 69 -19.30 7.01 4.78
C SER A 69 -18.97 5.53 4.61
N THR A 70 -17.80 5.07 5.06
CA THR A 70 -17.31 3.71 4.78
C THR A 70 -16.47 3.17 5.93
N THR A 71 -16.59 1.88 6.22
CA THR A 71 -15.70 1.19 7.16
C THR A 71 -14.75 0.28 6.39
N ALA A 72 -13.45 0.50 6.56
CA ALA A 72 -12.42 -0.38 6.02
C ALA A 72 -11.94 -1.34 7.12
N ILE A 73 -12.12 -2.64 6.90
CA ILE A 73 -11.51 -3.68 7.74
C ILE A 73 -10.11 -3.92 7.20
N VAL A 74 -9.09 -3.75 8.05
CA VAL A 74 -7.68 -3.99 7.67
C VAL A 74 -7.14 -5.20 8.41
N ASN A 75 -6.09 -5.83 7.86
CA ASN A 75 -5.53 -7.07 8.41
C ASN A 75 -4.60 -6.82 9.61
N TYR A 76 -5.14 -6.16 10.63
CA TYR A 76 -4.50 -5.93 11.92
C TYR A 76 -5.44 -6.41 13.01
N TYR A 77 -4.96 -7.10 14.03
CA TYR A 77 -5.79 -7.75 15.04
C TYR A 77 -5.45 -7.24 16.43
N ASP A 78 -6.48 -7.00 17.26
CA ASP A 78 -6.33 -6.49 18.62
C ASP A 78 -5.72 -7.56 19.52
N ILE A 79 -4.50 -7.31 20.02
CA ILE A 79 -3.80 -8.19 20.95
C ILE A 79 -3.75 -7.62 22.36
N THR A 80 -4.46 -6.51 22.65
CA THR A 80 -4.43 -5.89 23.97
C THR A 80 -4.80 -6.84 25.12
N PRO A 81 -5.80 -7.73 25.00
CA PRO A 81 -6.06 -8.74 26.03
C PRO A 81 -4.84 -9.64 26.27
N LEU A 82 -4.27 -10.20 25.18
CA LEU A 82 -3.10 -11.09 25.25
C LEU A 82 -1.86 -10.38 25.82
N PHE A 83 -1.68 -9.10 25.52
CA PHE A 83 -0.60 -8.27 26.05
C PHE A 83 -0.62 -8.19 27.58
N ASN A 84 -1.82 -8.18 28.17
CA ASN A 84 -2.01 -8.12 29.62
C ASN A 84 -1.96 -9.51 30.27
N GLU A 85 -2.24 -10.58 29.52
CA GLU A 85 -2.37 -11.95 30.03
C GLU A 85 -1.07 -12.76 29.92
N SER A 86 -0.36 -12.68 28.79
CA SER A 86 0.88 -13.45 28.56
C SER A 86 1.89 -12.65 27.74
N ARG A 87 3.02 -12.35 28.39
CA ARG A 87 4.14 -11.65 27.75
C ARG A 87 4.80 -12.54 26.69
N GLU A 88 4.94 -13.83 26.97
CA GLU A 88 5.58 -14.82 26.10
C GLU A 88 4.80 -14.97 24.79
N LEU A 89 3.48 -15.19 24.88
CA LEU A 89 2.62 -15.28 23.70
C LEU A 89 2.62 -13.98 22.90
N SER A 90 2.56 -12.83 23.59
CA SER A 90 2.61 -11.53 22.93
C SER A 90 3.91 -11.33 22.16
N ASN A 91 5.05 -11.73 22.74
CA ASN A 91 6.35 -11.62 22.07
C ASN A 91 6.39 -12.46 20.79
N GLU A 92 5.93 -13.70 20.87
CA GLU A 92 5.86 -14.60 19.71
C GLU A 92 5.00 -14.00 18.58
N LEU A 93 3.82 -13.45 18.93
CA LEU A 93 2.92 -12.84 17.94
C LEU A 93 3.55 -11.59 17.30
N VAL A 94 4.27 -10.76 18.08
CA VAL A 94 4.98 -9.58 17.55
C VAL A 94 6.07 -10.00 16.58
N GLU A 95 6.87 -11.01 16.92
CA GLU A 95 7.94 -11.52 16.06
C GLU A 95 7.39 -12.06 14.73
N HIS A 96 6.33 -12.86 14.78
CA HIS A 96 5.66 -13.36 13.57
C HIS A 96 5.07 -12.21 12.72
N SER A 97 4.44 -11.22 13.35
CA SER A 97 3.93 -10.03 12.66
C SER A 97 5.04 -9.24 11.97
N ILE A 98 6.21 -9.10 12.61
CA ILE A 98 7.39 -8.47 12.02
C ILE A 98 7.91 -9.27 10.81
N GLN A 99 7.99 -10.60 10.92
CA GLN A 99 8.41 -11.47 9.82
C GLN A 99 7.48 -11.32 8.61
N ILE A 100 6.16 -11.40 8.82
CA ILE A 100 5.15 -11.18 7.78
C ILE A 100 5.31 -9.80 7.15
N ALA A 101 5.43 -8.75 7.97
CA ALA A 101 5.57 -7.39 7.47
C ALA A 101 6.81 -7.21 6.57
N ARG A 102 7.92 -7.84 6.93
CA ARG A 102 9.17 -7.83 6.15
C ARG A 102 9.02 -8.62 4.85
N GLN A 103 8.46 -9.82 4.92
CA GLN A 103 8.21 -10.66 3.74
C GLN A 103 7.32 -9.93 2.74
N ASP A 104 6.20 -9.39 3.21
CA ASP A 104 5.28 -8.56 2.42
C ASP A 104 5.98 -7.36 1.75
N LYS A 105 6.97 -6.77 2.43
CA LYS A 105 7.73 -5.64 1.88
C LYS A 105 8.65 -6.10 0.75
N VAL A 106 9.37 -7.21 0.95
CA VAL A 106 10.26 -7.79 -0.06
C VAL A 106 9.47 -8.22 -1.28
N GLU A 107 8.35 -8.91 -1.08
CA GLU A 107 7.49 -9.35 -2.17
C GLU A 107 6.91 -8.18 -2.96
N LYS A 108 6.47 -7.11 -2.29
CA LYS A 108 5.97 -5.91 -2.98
C LYS A 108 7.07 -5.13 -3.71
N ALA A 109 8.32 -5.26 -3.28
CA ALA A 109 9.46 -4.66 -3.95
C ALA A 109 9.91 -5.46 -5.17
N ALA A 110 9.56 -6.75 -5.26
CA ALA A 110 9.88 -7.57 -6.42
C ALA A 110 9.16 -7.03 -7.68
N ASP A 111 9.90 -6.88 -8.78
CA ASP A 111 9.39 -6.25 -10.01
C ASP A 111 8.14 -6.95 -10.56
N LYS A 112 8.05 -8.27 -10.41
CA LYS A 112 6.86 -9.07 -10.80
C LYS A 112 5.57 -8.67 -10.08
N ASN A 113 5.68 -8.02 -8.92
CA ASN A 113 4.56 -7.61 -8.09
C ASN A 113 4.33 -6.09 -8.13
N LYS A 114 5.07 -5.35 -8.96
CA LYS A 114 4.82 -3.92 -9.15
C LYS A 114 3.41 -3.74 -9.68
N ARG A 115 2.67 -2.85 -9.03
CA ARG A 115 1.34 -2.45 -9.50
C ARG A 115 1.49 -1.22 -10.37
N ILE A 116 0.50 -0.97 -11.24
CA ILE A 116 0.48 0.23 -12.08
C ILE A 116 0.63 1.50 -11.24
N ARG A 117 0.01 1.55 -10.05
CA ARG A 117 0.10 2.70 -9.14
C ARG A 117 1.51 2.97 -8.59
N ASP A 118 2.40 1.98 -8.65
CA ASP A 118 3.77 2.07 -8.12
C ASP A 118 4.75 2.60 -9.18
N LEU A 119 4.31 2.75 -10.45
CA LEU A 119 5.09 3.39 -11.51
C LEU A 119 5.18 4.92 -11.31
N PRO A 120 6.19 5.59 -11.87
CA PRO A 120 6.29 7.05 -11.85
C PRO A 120 5.03 7.72 -12.37
N ASN A 121 4.64 8.85 -11.76
CA ASN A 121 3.43 9.61 -12.11
C ASN A 121 2.10 8.89 -11.82
N MET A 122 2.12 7.58 -11.57
CA MET A 122 0.92 6.79 -11.34
C MET A 122 0.47 6.87 -9.88
N ARG A 123 -0.84 6.71 -9.68
CA ARG A 123 -1.50 6.68 -8.37
C ARG A 123 -2.68 5.71 -8.43
N LEU A 124 -3.26 5.37 -7.28
CA LEU A 124 -4.41 4.46 -7.21
C LEU A 124 -5.58 4.89 -8.11
N THR A 125 -5.83 6.19 -8.24
CA THR A 125 -6.88 6.72 -9.12
C THR A 125 -6.60 6.41 -10.59
N LEU A 126 -5.35 6.59 -11.04
CA LEU A 126 -4.95 6.27 -12.41
C LEU A 126 -4.89 4.76 -12.65
N GLU A 127 -4.42 3.96 -11.70
CA GLU A 127 -4.51 2.49 -11.80
C GLU A 127 -5.96 2.03 -12.01
N ARG A 128 -6.92 2.58 -11.25
CA ARG A 128 -8.34 2.21 -11.42
C ARG A 128 -8.87 2.59 -12.81
N MET A 129 -8.50 3.76 -13.31
CA MET A 129 -8.86 4.25 -14.63
C MET A 129 -8.30 3.33 -15.74
N VAL A 130 -7.01 3.03 -15.67
CA VAL A 130 -6.30 2.15 -16.62
C VAL A 130 -6.86 0.72 -16.59
N LYS A 131 -7.17 0.18 -15.40
CA LYS A 131 -7.84 -1.12 -15.26
C LYS A 131 -9.23 -1.14 -15.85
N LYS A 132 -10.01 -0.06 -15.67
CA LYS A 132 -11.34 0.06 -16.29
C LYS A 132 -11.25 0.08 -17.83
N ALA A 133 -10.12 0.53 -18.38
CA ALA A 133 -9.80 0.49 -19.80
C ALA A 133 -9.22 -0.86 -20.28
N GLY A 134 -9.21 -1.90 -19.42
CA GLY A 134 -8.78 -3.25 -19.77
C GLY A 134 -7.28 -3.53 -19.59
N VAL A 135 -6.51 -2.59 -19.03
CA VAL A 135 -5.06 -2.76 -18.79
C VAL A 135 -4.82 -3.09 -17.32
N ASN A 136 -4.62 -4.39 -17.04
CA ASN A 136 -4.76 -4.94 -15.68
C ASN A 136 -3.48 -4.97 -14.84
N ASP A 137 -2.32 -4.93 -15.49
CA ASP A 137 -1.01 -5.11 -14.86
C ASP A 137 0.06 -4.25 -15.53
N VAL A 138 1.23 -4.21 -14.89
CA VAL A 138 2.37 -3.43 -15.38
C VAL A 138 2.89 -3.98 -16.69
N THR A 139 2.94 -5.30 -16.88
CA THR A 139 3.41 -5.92 -18.12
C THR A 139 2.60 -5.41 -19.32
N SER A 140 1.27 -5.54 -19.26
CA SER A 140 0.35 -5.05 -20.29
C SER A 140 0.48 -3.54 -20.52
N PHE A 141 0.65 -2.76 -19.43
CA PHE A 141 0.84 -1.31 -19.52
C PHE A 141 2.12 -0.94 -20.27
N MET A 142 3.22 -1.66 -20.00
CA MET A 142 4.52 -1.42 -20.63
C MET A 142 4.54 -1.88 -22.09
N GLU A 143 3.93 -3.03 -22.39
CA GLU A 143 3.83 -3.59 -23.75
C GLU A 143 3.00 -2.72 -24.69
N LEU A 144 1.86 -2.21 -24.22
CA LEU A 144 1.00 -1.31 -25.01
C LEU A 144 1.65 0.08 -25.17
N GLY A 145 2.37 0.53 -24.15
CA GLY A 145 2.97 1.86 -24.14
C GLY A 145 1.95 2.99 -23.93
N ALA A 146 2.46 4.21 -23.83
CA ALA A 146 1.68 5.36 -23.36
C ALA A 146 0.51 5.75 -24.28
N SER A 147 0.73 5.78 -25.60
CA SER A 147 -0.26 6.21 -26.58
C SER A 147 -1.46 5.26 -26.64
N GLU A 148 -1.21 3.95 -26.71
CA GLU A 148 -2.26 2.93 -26.77
C GLU A 148 -3.06 2.87 -25.46
N VAL A 149 -2.38 2.94 -24.31
CA VAL A 149 -3.06 3.01 -23.01
C VAL A 149 -3.92 4.28 -22.91
N PHE A 150 -3.42 5.44 -23.37
CA PHE A 150 -4.19 6.67 -23.41
C PHE A 150 -5.44 6.55 -24.30
N CYS A 151 -5.30 5.98 -25.51
CA CYS A 151 -6.42 5.73 -26.41
C CYS A 151 -7.49 4.83 -25.79
N LYS A 152 -7.10 3.72 -25.14
CA LYS A 152 -8.02 2.84 -24.41
C LYS A 152 -8.75 3.57 -23.29
N VAL A 153 -8.04 4.38 -22.51
CA VAL A 153 -8.65 5.17 -21.43
C VAL A 153 -9.63 6.21 -22.00
N ARG A 154 -9.28 6.87 -23.11
CA ARG A 154 -10.14 7.84 -23.82
C ARG A 154 -11.42 7.22 -24.35
N GLN A 155 -11.36 5.99 -24.85
CA GLN A 155 -12.57 5.25 -25.27
C GLN A 155 -13.55 5.00 -24.12
N VAL A 156 -13.06 4.78 -22.89
CA VAL A 156 -13.91 4.46 -21.73
C VAL A 156 -14.34 5.71 -20.94
N HIS A 157 -13.53 6.75 -20.92
CA HIS A 157 -13.72 7.93 -20.07
C HIS A 157 -14.13 9.20 -20.83
N GLY A 158 -14.13 9.18 -22.16
CA GLY A 158 -14.54 10.30 -23.01
C GLY A 158 -13.35 11.07 -23.61
N GLN A 159 -13.67 11.91 -24.60
CA GLN A 159 -12.68 12.67 -25.39
C GLN A 159 -12.07 13.87 -24.64
N ASP A 160 -12.73 14.36 -23.58
CA ASP A 160 -12.28 15.52 -22.79
C ASP A 160 -11.15 15.20 -21.79
N LEU A 161 -10.44 14.09 -21.98
CA LEU A 161 -9.32 13.73 -21.13
C LEU A 161 -8.16 14.70 -21.31
N ASP A 162 -7.63 15.18 -20.19
CA ASP A 162 -6.44 16.03 -20.17
C ASP A 162 -5.25 15.29 -20.80
N ILE A 163 -4.66 15.91 -21.82
CA ILE A 163 -3.51 15.39 -22.55
C ILE A 163 -2.28 15.19 -21.66
N LYS A 164 -2.23 15.87 -20.52
CA LYS A 164 -1.21 15.61 -19.49
C LYS A 164 -1.16 14.15 -19.07
N LEU A 165 -2.29 13.44 -19.12
CA LEU A 165 -2.34 12.02 -18.79
C LEU A 165 -1.47 11.17 -19.74
N LEU A 166 -1.41 11.53 -21.03
CA LEU A 166 -0.52 10.88 -22.01
C LEU A 166 0.95 11.04 -21.60
N TRP A 167 1.36 12.23 -21.16
CA TRP A 167 2.72 12.47 -20.69
C TRP A 167 3.01 11.74 -19.39
N MET A 168 2.03 11.66 -18.48
CA MET A 168 2.16 10.88 -17.24
C MET A 168 2.40 9.40 -17.54
N PHE A 169 1.67 8.83 -18.50
CA PHE A 169 1.87 7.45 -18.95
C PHE A 169 3.22 7.26 -19.63
N ALA A 170 3.66 8.20 -20.47
CA ALA A 170 4.96 8.14 -21.12
C ALA A 170 6.12 8.21 -20.11
N GLY A 171 6.04 9.09 -19.11
CA GLY A 171 7.00 9.12 -18.01
C GLY A 171 6.99 7.81 -17.20
N ALA A 172 5.82 7.21 -16.98
CA ALA A 172 5.70 5.91 -16.31
C ALA A 172 6.42 4.80 -17.09
N VAL A 173 6.23 4.74 -18.42
CA VAL A 173 6.91 3.79 -19.32
C VAL A 173 8.43 4.02 -19.36
N GLN A 174 8.88 5.28 -19.35
CA GLN A 174 10.31 5.63 -19.35
C GLN A 174 10.97 5.54 -17.97
N GLY A 175 10.22 5.25 -16.90
CA GLY A 175 10.76 5.21 -15.55
C GLY A 175 11.13 6.58 -14.97
N CYS A 176 10.54 7.68 -15.46
CA CYS A 176 10.88 9.05 -15.07
C CYS A 176 9.65 9.92 -14.73
N HIS A 177 9.87 11.06 -14.06
CA HIS A 177 8.78 12.03 -13.89
C HIS A 177 8.46 12.69 -15.24
N TRP A 178 7.17 12.82 -15.58
CA TRP A 178 6.73 13.27 -16.92
C TRP A 178 7.25 14.64 -17.36
N THR A 179 7.65 15.50 -16.41
CA THR A 179 8.26 16.81 -16.72
C THR A 179 9.65 16.70 -17.34
N LEU A 180 10.28 15.53 -17.30
CA LEU A 180 11.58 15.27 -17.92
C LEU A 180 11.46 14.88 -19.40
N LEU A 181 10.23 14.71 -19.92
CA LEU A 181 9.99 14.47 -21.34
C LEU A 181 10.28 15.75 -22.12
N ASN A 182 11.10 15.63 -23.16
CA ASN A 182 11.40 16.74 -24.07
C ASN A 182 10.23 16.98 -25.05
N ASP A 183 10.28 18.10 -25.77
CA ASP A 183 9.17 18.53 -26.62
C ASP A 183 9.01 17.66 -27.88
N ASP A 184 10.10 17.07 -28.38
CA ASP A 184 10.05 16.12 -29.50
C ASP A 184 9.31 14.83 -29.12
N GLN A 185 9.56 14.31 -27.92
CA GLN A 185 8.86 13.16 -27.36
C GLN A 185 7.37 13.46 -27.19
N LYS A 186 7.02 14.63 -26.63
CA LYS A 186 5.61 15.04 -26.47
C LYS A 186 4.91 15.18 -27.82
N SER A 187 5.57 15.79 -28.79
CA SER A 187 5.03 15.97 -30.15
C SER A 187 4.79 14.64 -30.86
N SER A 188 5.71 13.70 -30.70
CA SER A 188 5.57 12.34 -31.23
C SER A 188 4.39 11.59 -30.60
N LEU A 189 4.24 11.69 -29.27
CA LEU A 189 3.11 11.10 -28.54
C LEU A 189 1.77 11.69 -28.96
N LEU A 190 1.69 13.02 -29.11
CA LEU A 190 0.49 13.71 -29.59
C LEU A 190 0.07 13.21 -30.97
N SER A 191 1.04 13.09 -31.88
CA SER A 191 0.80 12.62 -33.25
C SER A 191 0.27 11.19 -33.28
N ALA A 192 0.66 10.35 -32.32
CA ALA A 192 0.24 8.95 -32.23
C ALA A 192 -1.17 8.74 -31.64
N VAL A 193 -1.79 9.77 -31.04
CA VAL A 193 -3.13 9.68 -30.42
C VAL A 193 -4.17 10.57 -31.10
N ASN A 194 -3.78 11.34 -32.11
CA ASN A 194 -4.68 12.17 -32.90
C ASN A 194 -5.33 11.37 -34.03
#